data_AF-A0AAV2R668-F1
#
_entry.id   AF-A0AAV2R668-F1
#
_cell.length_a   1.000
_cell.length_b   1.000
_cell.length_c   1.000
_cell.angle_alpha   90.00
_cell.angle_beta   90.00
_cell.angle_gamma   90.00
#
_symmetry.space_group_name_H-M   'P 1'
#
loop_
_entity.id
_entity.type
_entity.pdbx_description
1 polymer ?
#
loop_
_entity_poly.entity_id
_entity_poly.type
_entity_poly.pdbx_seq_one_letter_code
_entity_poly.pdbx_strand_id
1 'polypeptide(L)'
;MSLWLALQTLHGRGLQKLLPKMQLHGRLRIWVCLALAYLIIMGLVHLFHLPLRSNTLHSHYDMTGEYVMAKHRASMQKEMEKLEVRAKAAEKLHMDPEEQINILTKIFKKSDENADGELDLNELSSAISKKIKEHLSQALRENFYMFTSIDNNPKNGRISWEEYHAYFLKQRGYDDAFIKNHKENHRHMPREIKEAIMRDKAAWSQAARDDPNTLTIDEFLSFRHPESSHATILTIVEETIGRLDMDDDNELTPQEFSDPSMNEVPDDMTLQEFQQERLHEFKTIIDTDNNGKIDRRELLMYIDPRNVHHAEKEAVLLLGAADVDHDGVLNLEEILDKREMFIVSKLVDAAKSFHDEF
;
A
#
# COMPACT_ATOMS: atom_id res chain seq x y z
N MET A 1 -19.19 4.67 -16.10
CA MET A 1 -20.59 4.89 -15.66
C MET A 1 -21.63 4.62 -16.77
N SER A 2 -21.32 3.73 -17.73
CA SER A 2 -22.06 3.66 -19.01
C SER A 2 -22.74 2.30 -19.27
N LEU A 3 -22.37 1.26 -18.53
CA LEU A 3 -22.98 -0.08 -18.60
C LEU A 3 -24.11 -0.28 -17.59
N TRP A 4 -24.11 0.45 -16.48
CA TRP A 4 -25.16 0.36 -15.46
C TRP A 4 -26.48 1.05 -15.90
N LEU A 5 -26.37 2.16 -16.64
CA LEU A 5 -27.50 2.82 -17.30
C LEU A 5 -28.04 2.03 -18.51
N ALA A 6 -27.19 1.26 -19.19
CA ALA A 6 -27.60 0.36 -20.28
C ALA A 6 -28.36 -0.87 -19.76
N LEU A 7 -28.01 -1.39 -18.59
CA LEU A 7 -28.69 -2.54 -17.96
C LEU A 7 -30.04 -2.18 -17.33
N GLN A 8 -30.20 -0.97 -16.79
CA GLN A 8 -31.51 -0.48 -16.31
C GLN A 8 -32.48 -0.16 -17.45
N THR A 9 -31.98 0.24 -18.62
CA THR A 9 -32.83 0.52 -19.80
C THR A 9 -33.27 -0.74 -20.54
N LEU A 10 -32.49 -1.83 -20.49
CA LEU A 10 -32.90 -3.13 -21.04
C LEU A 10 -33.93 -3.88 -20.18
N HIS A 11 -33.92 -3.68 -18.85
CA HIS A 11 -34.85 -4.35 -17.94
C HIS A 11 -36.30 -3.83 -18.01
N GLY A 12 -36.52 -2.64 -18.62
CA GLY A 12 -37.80 -1.94 -18.53
C GLY A 12 -38.71 -1.96 -19.75
N ARG A 13 -38.23 -2.25 -20.98
CA ARG A 13 -39.05 -1.98 -22.19
C ARG A 13 -39.19 -3.11 -23.22
N GLY A 14 -38.30 -4.11 -23.22
CA GLY A 14 -38.34 -5.20 -24.21
C GLY A 14 -39.25 -6.37 -23.82
N LEU A 15 -39.16 -6.82 -22.57
CA LEU A 15 -39.84 -8.04 -22.11
C LEU A 15 -41.34 -7.86 -21.78
N GLN A 16 -41.78 -6.62 -21.51
CA GLN A 16 -43.20 -6.36 -21.23
C GLN A 16 -44.08 -6.33 -22.50
N LYS A 17 -43.51 -6.12 -23.69
CA LYS A 17 -44.29 -6.05 -24.94
C LYS A 17 -44.59 -7.41 -25.59
N LEU A 18 -43.96 -8.50 -25.15
CA LEU A 18 -44.19 -9.85 -25.69
C LEU A 18 -45.03 -10.76 -24.78
N LEU A 19 -45.56 -10.24 -23.66
CA LEU A 19 -46.26 -11.04 -22.65
C LEU A 19 -47.75 -10.72 -22.39
N PRO A 20 -48.62 -10.35 -23.36
CA PRO A 20 -50.06 -10.32 -23.11
C PRO A 20 -50.83 -11.56 -23.63
N LYS A 21 -50.16 -12.66 -24.03
CA LYS A 21 -50.84 -13.89 -24.50
C LYS A 21 -50.18 -15.21 -24.05
N MET A 22 -49.64 -15.29 -22.84
CA MET A 22 -49.21 -16.57 -22.28
C MET A 22 -49.90 -16.83 -20.94
N GLN A 23 -50.58 -17.98 -20.84
CA GLN A 23 -51.24 -18.42 -19.61
C GLN A 23 -50.24 -18.46 -18.44
N LEU A 24 -50.73 -18.17 -17.23
CA LEU A 24 -49.94 -18.07 -15.99
C LEU A 24 -48.95 -19.24 -15.80
N HIS A 25 -49.33 -20.44 -16.24
CA HIS A 25 -48.50 -21.65 -16.23
C HIS A 25 -47.24 -21.56 -17.11
N GLY A 26 -47.27 -20.86 -18.24
CA GLY A 26 -46.12 -20.68 -19.13
C GLY A 26 -45.05 -19.78 -18.51
N ARG A 27 -45.46 -18.72 -17.80
CA ARG A 27 -44.55 -17.84 -17.06
C ARG A 27 -43.87 -18.57 -15.91
N LEU A 28 -44.64 -19.32 -15.12
CA LEU A 28 -44.10 -20.09 -14.00
C LEU A 28 -43.06 -21.12 -14.47
N ARG A 29 -43.31 -21.79 -15.60
CA ARG A 29 -42.36 -22.74 -16.21
C ARG A 29 -41.04 -22.06 -16.60
N ILE A 30 -41.08 -20.87 -17.19
CA ILE A 30 -39.85 -20.14 -17.57
C ILE A 30 -39.05 -19.73 -16.33
N TRP A 31 -39.71 -19.23 -15.28
CA TRP A 31 -39.06 -18.87 -14.02
C TRP A 31 -38.46 -20.09 -13.30
N VAL A 32 -39.17 -21.22 -13.30
CA VAL A 32 -38.66 -22.49 -12.75
C VAL A 32 -37.46 -23.00 -13.55
N CYS A 33 -37.49 -22.90 -14.88
CA CYS A 33 -36.34 -23.28 -15.72
C CYS A 33 -35.12 -22.36 -15.48
N LEU A 34 -35.31 -21.05 -15.33
CA LEU A 34 -34.22 -20.12 -15.01
C LEU A 34 -33.63 -20.37 -13.62
N ALA A 35 -34.49 -20.65 -12.62
CA ALA A 35 -34.03 -20.99 -11.28
C ALA A 35 -33.27 -22.32 -11.24
N LEU A 36 -33.74 -23.34 -11.97
CA LEU A 36 -33.03 -24.61 -12.11
C LEU A 36 -31.70 -24.45 -12.84
N ALA A 37 -31.65 -23.65 -13.91
CA ALA A 37 -30.40 -23.34 -14.61
C ALA A 37 -29.41 -22.62 -13.69
N TYR A 38 -29.86 -21.66 -12.87
CA TYR A 38 -29.03 -20.99 -11.88
C TYR A 38 -28.48 -21.95 -10.82
N LEU A 39 -29.32 -22.87 -10.31
CA LEU A 39 -28.87 -23.89 -9.34
C LEU A 39 -27.90 -24.88 -9.96
N ILE A 40 -28.08 -25.25 -11.23
CA ILE A 40 -27.13 -26.09 -11.97
C ILE A 40 -25.80 -25.36 -12.16
N ILE A 41 -25.82 -24.07 -12.52
CA ILE A 41 -24.60 -23.26 -12.66
C ILE A 41 -23.88 -23.12 -11.31
N MET A 42 -24.59 -22.82 -10.23
CA MET A 42 -24.01 -22.76 -8.87
C MET A 42 -23.46 -24.12 -8.41
N GLY A 43 -24.18 -25.20 -8.70
CA GLY A 43 -23.73 -26.57 -8.44
C GLY A 43 -22.48 -26.92 -9.23
N LEU A 44 -22.40 -26.53 -10.50
CA LEU A 44 -21.20 -26.71 -11.34
C LEU A 44 -20.02 -25.87 -10.82
N VAL A 45 -20.24 -24.63 -10.41
CA VAL A 45 -19.20 -23.78 -9.79
C VAL A 45 -18.66 -24.42 -8.51
N HIS A 46 -19.53 -25.02 -7.70
CA HIS A 46 -19.14 -25.69 -6.45
C HIS A 46 -18.51 -27.07 -6.68
N LEU A 47 -18.90 -27.81 -7.73
CA LEU A 47 -18.36 -29.13 -8.04
C LEU A 47 -17.00 -29.05 -8.76
N PHE A 48 -16.81 -28.04 -9.60
CA PHE A 48 -15.58 -27.86 -10.37
C PHE A 48 -14.53 -26.99 -9.67
N HIS A 49 -14.79 -26.47 -8.47
CA HIS A 49 -13.88 -25.55 -7.75
C HIS A 49 -13.27 -24.52 -8.70
N LEU A 50 -14.07 -23.98 -9.64
CA LEU A 50 -13.59 -22.97 -10.58
C LEU A 50 -13.16 -21.78 -9.73
N PRO A 51 -11.86 -21.47 -9.62
CA PRO A 51 -11.46 -20.30 -8.87
C PRO A 51 -12.10 -19.12 -9.60
N LEU A 52 -12.94 -18.37 -8.88
CA LEU A 52 -13.29 -17.02 -9.29
C LEU A 52 -12.01 -16.19 -9.16
N ARG A 53 -11.07 -16.40 -10.09
CA ARG A 53 -9.89 -15.58 -10.25
C ARG A 53 -10.44 -14.24 -10.71
N SER A 54 -10.47 -13.27 -9.80
CA SER A 54 -10.59 -11.88 -10.23
C SER A 54 -9.45 -11.66 -11.20
N ASN A 55 -9.76 -11.37 -12.47
CA ASN A 55 -8.78 -10.85 -13.41
C ASN A 55 -8.41 -9.43 -12.98
N THR A 56 -7.68 -9.30 -11.88
CA THR A 56 -6.61 -8.32 -11.81
C THR A 56 -5.67 -8.71 -12.93
N LEU A 57 -5.70 -7.95 -14.02
CA LEU A 57 -4.74 -8.06 -15.11
C LEU A 57 -3.37 -7.79 -14.48
N HIS A 58 -2.66 -8.85 -14.11
CA HIS A 58 -1.30 -8.75 -13.61
C HIS A 58 -0.43 -8.56 -14.85
N SER A 59 0.20 -7.40 -14.97
CA SER A 59 1.48 -7.33 -15.67
C SER A 59 2.40 -8.26 -14.88
N HIS A 60 2.66 -9.46 -15.40
CA HIS A 60 3.67 -10.34 -14.82
C HIS A 60 5.01 -9.71 -15.16
N TYR A 61 5.54 -8.94 -14.22
CA TYR A 61 6.88 -8.41 -14.31
C TYR A 61 7.85 -9.56 -14.03
N ASP A 62 8.50 -10.07 -15.06
CA ASP A 62 9.52 -11.10 -14.92
C ASP A 62 10.84 -10.47 -14.44
N MET A 63 10.95 -10.36 -13.12
CA MET A 63 12.17 -9.92 -12.43
C MET A 63 13.21 -11.02 -12.24
N THR A 64 12.89 -12.26 -12.63
CA THR A 64 13.74 -13.44 -12.36
C THR A 64 14.88 -13.60 -13.36
N GLY A 65 14.84 -12.88 -14.48
CA GLY A 65 15.93 -12.90 -15.44
C GLY A 65 17.23 -12.42 -14.80
N GLU A 66 18.26 -13.26 -14.81
CA GLU A 66 19.65 -12.91 -14.44
C GLU A 66 20.11 -11.58 -15.09
N TYR A 67 19.58 -11.28 -16.27
CA TYR A 67 19.75 -10.02 -17.00
C TYR A 67 19.19 -8.77 -16.30
N VAL A 68 18.04 -8.89 -15.64
CA VAL A 68 17.37 -7.79 -14.90
C VAL A 68 18.11 -7.57 -13.58
N MET A 69 18.39 -8.64 -12.82
CA MET A 69 19.16 -8.58 -11.58
C MET A 69 20.57 -8.00 -11.77
N ALA A 70 21.27 -8.35 -12.85
CA ALA A 70 22.61 -7.83 -13.13
C ALA A 70 22.60 -6.34 -13.55
N LYS A 71 21.55 -5.87 -14.23
CA LYS A 71 21.44 -4.49 -14.73
C LYS A 71 20.93 -3.51 -13.67
N HIS A 72 20.10 -3.96 -12.73
CA HIS A 72 19.60 -3.14 -11.62
C HIS A 72 20.55 -3.04 -10.42
N ARG A 73 21.72 -3.70 -10.45
CA ARG A 73 22.67 -3.75 -9.31
C ARG A 73 22.95 -2.40 -8.66
N ALA A 74 23.12 -1.31 -9.42
CA ALA A 74 23.43 0.01 -8.84
C ALA A 74 22.25 0.61 -8.04
N SER A 75 21.08 0.73 -8.67
CA SER A 75 19.81 1.17 -8.04
C SER A 75 19.48 0.31 -6.81
N MET A 76 19.64 -1.01 -6.95
CA MET A 76 19.40 -1.98 -5.89
C MET A 76 20.41 -1.86 -4.76
N GLN A 77 21.68 -1.57 -5.06
CA GLN A 77 22.73 -1.45 -4.05
C GLN A 77 22.54 -0.24 -3.16
N LYS A 78 22.03 0.89 -3.70
CA LYS A 78 21.67 2.05 -2.88
C LYS A 78 20.46 1.78 -1.98
N GLU A 79 19.44 1.12 -2.49
CA GLU A 79 18.28 0.72 -1.66
C GLU A 79 18.67 -0.33 -0.61
N MET A 80 19.58 -1.24 -0.94
CA MET A 80 20.18 -2.16 0.03
C MET A 80 20.99 -1.43 1.09
N GLU A 81 21.84 -0.46 0.71
CA GLU A 81 22.60 0.34 1.68
C GLU A 81 21.66 1.12 2.59
N LYS A 82 20.58 1.69 2.04
CA LYS A 82 19.53 2.36 2.82
C LYS A 82 18.86 1.40 3.80
N LEU A 83 18.55 0.18 3.37
CA LEU A 83 18.00 -0.88 4.23
C LEU A 83 19.00 -1.31 5.31
N GLU A 84 20.29 -1.40 5.01
CA GLU A 84 21.33 -1.69 6.02
C GLU A 84 21.50 -0.56 7.03
N VAL A 85 21.45 0.69 6.60
CA VAL A 85 21.49 1.86 7.48
C VAL A 85 20.24 1.88 8.38
N ARG A 86 19.07 1.61 7.81
CA ARG A 86 17.81 1.44 8.56
C ARG A 86 17.89 0.31 9.57
N ALA A 87 18.45 -0.83 9.16
CA ALA A 87 18.69 -1.97 10.04
C ALA A 87 19.52 -1.53 11.24
N LYS A 88 20.69 -0.92 11.02
CA LYS A 88 21.59 -0.42 12.08
C LYS A 88 20.95 0.62 12.99
N ALA A 89 20.05 1.46 12.47
CA ALA A 89 19.34 2.47 13.26
C ALA A 89 18.09 1.94 13.97
N ALA A 90 17.62 0.73 13.62
CA ALA A 90 16.37 0.24 14.16
C ALA A 90 16.51 -0.22 15.61
N GLU A 91 15.71 0.39 16.49
CA GLU A 91 15.57 0.03 17.91
C GLU A 91 15.22 -1.47 18.13
N LYS A 92 14.62 -2.14 17.13
CA LYS A 92 14.39 -3.60 17.13
C LYS A 92 15.67 -4.45 17.05
N LEU A 93 16.83 -3.87 16.74
CA LEU A 93 18.13 -4.53 16.96
C LEU A 93 18.45 -4.72 18.45
N HIS A 94 17.75 -4.05 19.37
CA HIS A 94 17.86 -4.30 20.80
C HIS A 94 17.04 -5.51 21.27
N MET A 95 16.28 -6.17 20.38
CA MET A 95 15.66 -7.46 20.66
C MET A 95 16.73 -8.55 20.78
N ASP A 96 16.49 -9.52 21.65
CA ASP A 96 17.42 -10.64 21.82
C ASP A 96 17.52 -11.44 20.50
N PRO A 97 18.72 -11.91 20.10
CA PRO A 97 18.90 -12.65 18.85
C PRO A 97 17.98 -13.88 18.75
N GLU A 98 17.67 -14.56 19.86
CA GLU A 98 16.75 -15.71 19.85
C GLU A 98 15.33 -15.30 19.43
N GLU A 99 14.87 -14.11 19.84
CA GLU A 99 13.56 -13.60 19.47
C GLU A 99 13.49 -13.24 17.98
N GLN A 100 14.56 -12.63 17.44
CA GLN A 100 14.67 -12.33 16.00
C GLN A 100 14.62 -13.63 15.17
N ILE A 101 15.40 -14.64 15.56
CA ILE A 101 15.40 -15.96 14.90
C ILE A 101 13.99 -16.57 14.92
N ASN A 102 13.30 -16.51 16.07
CA ASN A 102 11.95 -17.05 16.20
C ASN A 102 10.93 -16.32 15.30
N ILE A 103 10.99 -14.99 15.21
CA ILE A 103 10.13 -14.20 14.34
C ILE A 103 10.37 -14.55 12.87
N LEU A 104 11.63 -14.54 12.44
CA LEU A 104 12.01 -14.85 11.06
C LEU A 104 11.64 -16.27 10.68
N THR A 105 11.91 -17.25 11.55
CA THR A 105 11.51 -18.65 11.34
C THR A 105 9.99 -18.80 11.19
N LYS A 106 9.21 -18.07 11.99
CA LYS A 106 7.74 -18.10 11.90
C LYS A 106 7.23 -17.46 10.62
N ILE A 107 7.86 -16.37 10.18
CA ILE A 107 7.51 -15.67 8.96
C ILE A 107 7.87 -16.54 7.75
N PHE A 108 9.08 -17.10 7.71
CA PHE A 108 9.52 -18.05 6.71
C PHE A 108 8.49 -19.15 6.47
N LYS A 109 8.11 -19.88 7.52
CA LYS A 109 7.10 -20.96 7.45
C LYS A 109 5.70 -20.49 7.06
N LYS A 110 5.37 -19.21 7.23
CA LYS A 110 4.07 -18.64 6.81
C LYS A 110 4.13 -18.21 5.34
N SER A 111 5.31 -17.84 4.85
CA SER A 111 5.57 -17.37 3.50
C SER A 111 5.78 -18.52 2.50
N ASP A 112 6.37 -19.62 2.96
CA ASP A 112 6.56 -20.86 2.21
C ASP A 112 5.19 -21.53 1.99
N GLU A 113 4.58 -21.29 0.83
CA GLU A 113 3.22 -21.74 0.52
C GLU A 113 3.22 -23.19 0.06
N ASN A 114 4.28 -23.62 -0.63
CA ASN A 114 4.42 -24.94 -1.21
C ASN A 114 5.07 -25.97 -0.24
N ALA A 115 5.64 -25.50 0.88
CA ALA A 115 6.33 -26.26 1.91
C ALA A 115 7.59 -27.02 1.43
N ASP A 116 8.31 -26.49 0.45
CA ASP A 116 9.57 -27.05 -0.06
C ASP A 116 10.79 -26.66 0.77
N GLY A 117 10.65 -25.70 1.69
CA GLY A 117 11.73 -25.24 2.57
C GLY A 117 12.62 -24.19 1.95
N GLU A 118 12.19 -23.58 0.84
CA GLU A 118 12.80 -22.45 0.14
C GLU A 118 11.74 -21.34 -0.02
N LEU A 119 12.15 -20.11 -0.31
CA LEU A 119 11.24 -19.02 -0.69
C LEU A 119 11.64 -18.50 -2.06
N ASP A 120 10.78 -18.75 -3.04
CA ASP A 120 10.94 -18.16 -4.36
C ASP A 120 10.49 -16.69 -4.39
N LEU A 121 10.80 -16.00 -5.50
CA LEU A 121 10.45 -14.60 -5.66
C LEU A 121 8.93 -14.32 -5.57
N ASN A 122 8.10 -15.24 -6.06
CA ASN A 122 6.65 -15.09 -6.04
C ASN A 122 6.08 -15.27 -4.63
N GLU A 123 6.57 -16.25 -3.88
CA GLU A 123 6.21 -16.48 -2.48
C GLU A 123 6.63 -15.31 -1.60
N LEU A 124 7.86 -14.80 -1.80
CA LEU A 124 8.37 -13.64 -1.09
C LEU A 124 7.54 -12.38 -1.40
N SER A 125 7.27 -12.11 -2.68
CA SER A 125 6.42 -10.99 -3.12
C SER A 125 4.98 -11.11 -2.58
N SER A 126 4.39 -12.31 -2.65
CA SER A 126 3.05 -12.59 -2.10
C SER A 126 3.00 -12.32 -0.60
N ALA A 127 4.01 -12.80 0.15
CA ALA A 127 4.11 -12.59 1.58
C ALA A 127 4.23 -11.10 1.94
N ILE A 128 5.07 -10.33 1.23
CA ILE A 128 5.21 -8.88 1.42
C ILE A 128 3.90 -8.16 1.07
N SER A 129 3.29 -8.46 -0.08
CA SER A 129 2.01 -7.86 -0.49
C SER A 129 0.91 -8.11 0.55
N LYS A 130 0.85 -9.34 1.09
CA LYS A 130 -0.08 -9.71 2.15
C LYS A 130 0.19 -8.91 3.42
N LYS A 131 1.46 -8.74 3.80
CA LYS A 131 1.85 -7.95 4.97
C LYS A 131 1.49 -6.48 4.86
N ILE A 132 1.74 -5.88 3.69
CA ILE A 132 1.32 -4.51 3.40
C ILE A 132 -0.21 -4.39 3.52
N LYS A 133 -0.98 -5.29 2.89
CA LYS A 133 -2.45 -5.28 2.97
C LYS A 133 -2.97 -5.50 4.39
N GLU A 134 -2.35 -6.40 5.16
CA GLU A 134 -2.64 -6.62 6.58
C GLU A 134 -2.44 -5.31 7.37
N HIS A 135 -1.30 -4.63 7.19
CA HIS A 135 -0.97 -3.34 7.83
C HIS A 135 -1.97 -2.25 7.49
N LEU A 136 -2.23 -1.99 6.20
CA LEU A 136 -3.16 -0.95 5.77
C LEU A 136 -4.59 -1.21 6.28
N SER A 137 -5.01 -2.47 6.31
CA SER A 137 -6.31 -2.85 6.87
C SER A 137 -6.37 -2.66 8.39
N GLN A 138 -5.26 -2.89 9.09
CA GLN A 138 -5.14 -2.67 10.53
C GLN A 138 -5.16 -1.18 10.85
N ALA A 139 -4.41 -0.35 10.11
CA ALA A 139 -4.40 1.10 10.22
C ALA A 139 -5.81 1.70 10.12
N LEU A 140 -6.63 1.25 9.15
CA LEU A 140 -8.03 1.68 9.02
C LEU A 140 -8.88 1.34 10.26
N ARG A 141 -8.73 0.13 10.81
CA ARG A 141 -9.48 -0.31 11.99
C ARG A 141 -9.03 0.45 13.24
N GLU A 142 -7.73 0.53 13.46
CA GLU A 142 -7.15 1.26 14.59
C GLU A 142 -7.51 2.73 14.56
N ASN A 143 -7.47 3.36 13.37
CA ASN A 143 -7.90 4.73 13.17
C ASN A 143 -9.33 4.96 13.68
N PHE A 144 -10.27 4.07 13.33
CA PHE A 144 -11.66 4.18 13.79
C PHE A 144 -11.79 4.08 15.33
N TYR A 145 -11.12 3.11 15.95
CA TYR A 145 -11.14 2.93 17.40
C TYR A 145 -10.53 4.13 18.13
N MET A 146 -9.37 4.57 17.66
CA MET A 146 -8.65 5.73 18.18
C MET A 146 -9.50 6.98 18.03
N PHE A 147 -10.07 7.21 16.84
CA PHE A 147 -10.90 8.37 16.56
C PHE A 147 -12.06 8.47 17.54
N THR A 148 -12.79 7.37 17.70
CA THR A 148 -13.94 7.28 18.61
C THR A 148 -13.54 7.43 20.08
N SER A 149 -12.31 7.07 20.44
CA SER A 149 -11.79 7.22 21.81
C SER A 149 -11.31 8.64 22.12
N ILE A 150 -11.07 9.47 21.11
CA ILE A 150 -10.59 10.84 21.27
C ILE A 150 -11.76 11.83 21.15
N ASP A 151 -12.65 11.63 20.18
CA ASP A 151 -13.89 12.41 19.95
C ASP A 151 -14.91 12.14 21.07
N ASN A 152 -14.72 12.81 22.21
CA ASN A 152 -15.54 12.60 23.41
C ASN A 152 -16.04 13.90 24.03
N ASN A 153 -15.49 15.08 23.68
CA ASN A 153 -15.87 16.32 24.37
C ASN A 153 -15.76 17.58 23.49
N PRO A 154 -16.80 17.90 22.70
CA PRO A 154 -18.03 17.14 22.50
C PRO A 154 -17.84 16.02 21.46
N LYS A 155 -18.57 14.91 21.63
CA LYS A 155 -18.62 13.85 20.61
C LYS A 155 -19.37 14.34 19.36
N ASN A 156 -18.67 14.99 18.46
CA ASN A 156 -19.23 15.73 17.32
C ASN A 156 -18.80 15.17 15.96
N GLY A 157 -18.06 14.04 15.95
CA GLY A 157 -17.56 13.41 14.74
C GLY A 157 -16.35 14.13 14.15
N ARG A 158 -15.67 14.97 14.93
CA ARG A 158 -14.44 15.68 14.58
C ARG A 158 -13.51 15.72 15.78
N ILE A 159 -12.21 15.53 15.55
CA ILE A 159 -11.23 15.65 16.62
C ILE A 159 -10.63 17.05 16.59
N SER A 160 -10.73 17.78 17.68
CA SER A 160 -10.01 19.03 17.86
C SER A 160 -8.56 18.80 18.29
N TRP A 161 -7.67 19.76 18.01
CA TRP A 161 -6.29 19.69 18.49
C TRP A 161 -6.22 19.54 20.01
N GLU A 162 -7.12 20.18 20.76
CA GLU A 162 -7.17 20.08 22.23
C GLU A 162 -7.47 18.64 22.70
N GLU A 163 -8.38 17.94 22.04
CA GLU A 163 -8.73 16.55 22.37
C GLU A 163 -7.58 15.60 22.04
N TYR A 164 -6.98 15.74 20.85
CA TYR A 164 -5.80 14.94 20.48
C TYR A 164 -4.62 15.19 21.41
N HIS A 165 -4.35 16.45 21.73
CA HIS A 165 -3.25 16.82 22.63
C HIS A 165 -3.46 16.27 24.05
N ALA A 166 -4.68 16.32 24.57
CA ALA A 166 -5.01 15.70 25.85
C ALA A 166 -4.81 14.17 25.82
N TYR A 167 -5.26 13.51 24.74
CA TYR A 167 -5.02 12.09 24.52
C TYR A 167 -3.52 11.76 24.48
N PHE A 168 -2.73 12.52 23.72
CA PHE A 168 -1.29 12.34 23.58
C PHE A 168 -0.56 12.42 24.92
N LEU A 169 -0.87 13.43 25.75
CA LEU A 169 -0.28 13.57 27.08
C LEU A 169 -0.71 12.44 28.02
N LYS A 170 -1.98 12.04 27.98
CA LYS A 170 -2.48 10.93 28.81
C LYS A 170 -1.77 9.61 28.51
N GLN A 171 -1.52 9.31 27.24
CA GLN A 171 -0.76 8.13 26.82
C GLN A 171 0.69 8.13 27.32
N ARG A 172 1.26 9.30 27.60
CA ARG A 172 2.60 9.46 28.19
C ARG A 172 2.59 9.52 29.72
N GLY A 173 1.45 9.26 30.36
CA GLY A 173 1.32 9.14 31.82
C GLY A 173 1.13 10.47 32.56
N TYR A 174 0.74 11.54 31.87
CA TYR A 174 0.41 12.81 32.53
C TYR A 174 -1.01 12.82 33.11
N ASP A 175 -1.16 13.38 34.31
CA ASP A 175 -2.45 13.49 34.99
C ASP A 175 -3.39 14.54 34.35
N ASP A 176 -4.70 14.33 34.51
CA ASP A 176 -5.74 15.23 33.97
C ASP A 176 -5.59 16.69 34.46
N ALA A 177 -5.09 16.89 35.68
CA ALA A 177 -4.81 18.22 36.23
C ALA A 177 -3.65 18.91 35.51
N PHE A 178 -2.61 18.16 35.13
CA PHE A 178 -1.48 18.67 34.36
C PHE A 178 -1.93 19.05 32.95
N ILE A 179 -2.69 18.18 32.29
CA ILE A 179 -3.20 18.38 30.92
C ILE A 179 -4.04 19.65 30.82
N LYS A 180 -4.96 19.88 31.77
CA LYS A 180 -5.80 21.10 31.80
C LYS A 180 -4.99 22.39 31.93
N ASN A 181 -3.85 22.34 32.62
CA ASN A 181 -2.97 23.51 32.82
C ASN A 181 -1.97 23.73 31.67
N HIS A 182 -1.76 22.73 30.81
CA HIS A 182 -0.77 22.76 29.72
C HIS A 182 -1.42 22.61 28.34
N LYS A 183 -2.57 23.24 28.11
CA LYS A 183 -3.24 23.21 26.81
C LYS A 183 -2.35 23.70 25.66
N GLU A 184 -1.58 24.76 25.90
CA GLU A 184 -0.76 25.42 24.85
C GLU A 184 0.68 25.73 25.29
N ASN A 185 0.95 25.80 26.59
CA ASN A 185 2.27 26.16 27.09
C ASN A 185 3.04 24.93 27.55
N HIS A 186 4.10 24.60 26.82
CA HIS A 186 4.90 23.40 27.03
C HIS A 186 6.28 23.68 27.64
N ARG A 187 6.56 24.90 28.12
CA ARG A 187 7.92 25.33 28.52
C ARG A 187 8.64 24.36 29.45
N HIS A 188 7.94 23.82 30.45
CA HIS A 188 8.52 22.95 31.49
C HIS A 188 8.54 21.46 31.13
N MET A 189 8.14 21.10 29.90
CA MET A 189 8.21 19.70 29.45
C MET A 189 9.59 19.33 28.91
N PRO A 190 9.95 18.03 28.98
CA PRO A 190 11.12 17.48 28.31
C PRO A 190 11.18 17.90 26.84
N ARG A 191 12.40 18.04 26.31
CA ARG A 191 12.64 18.52 24.95
C ARG A 191 12.02 17.57 23.92
N GLU A 192 12.15 16.27 24.15
CA GLU A 192 11.69 15.19 23.30
C GLU A 192 10.16 15.25 23.10
N ILE A 193 9.44 15.57 24.17
CA ILE A 193 7.97 15.68 24.16
C ILE A 193 7.54 16.95 23.42
N LYS A 194 8.23 18.07 23.63
CA LYS A 194 7.97 19.31 22.88
C LYS A 194 8.19 19.12 21.39
N GLU A 195 9.30 18.47 21.01
CA GLU A 195 9.60 18.18 19.61
C GLU A 195 8.54 17.24 19.00
N ALA A 196 8.10 16.22 19.73
CA ALA A 196 7.01 15.35 19.28
C ALA A 196 5.69 16.12 19.07
N ILE A 197 5.31 16.99 20.00
CA ILE A 197 4.10 17.83 19.86
C ILE A 197 4.22 18.78 18.67
N MET A 198 5.40 19.37 18.44
CA MET A 198 5.63 20.25 17.28
C MET A 198 5.54 19.48 15.96
N ARG A 199 6.09 18.27 15.88
CA ARG A 199 5.96 17.39 14.71
C ARG A 199 4.49 17.03 14.45
N ASP A 200 3.77 16.59 15.48
CA ASP A 200 2.35 16.28 15.37
C ASP A 200 1.54 17.51 14.95
N LYS A 201 1.89 18.70 15.42
CA LYS A 201 1.18 19.94 15.03
C LYS A 201 1.43 20.31 13.57
N ALA A 202 2.65 20.09 13.07
CA ALA A 202 2.97 20.29 11.66
C ALA A 202 2.20 19.29 10.78
N ALA A 203 2.23 18.00 11.12
CA ALA A 203 1.51 16.96 10.39
C ALA A 203 -0.02 17.18 10.46
N TRP A 204 -0.56 17.63 11.59
CA TRP A 204 -1.97 18.02 11.72
C TRP A 204 -2.35 19.11 10.71
N SER A 205 -1.52 20.15 10.58
CA SER A 205 -1.79 21.24 9.64
C SER A 205 -1.73 20.79 8.18
N GLN A 206 -0.99 19.74 7.86
CA GLN A 206 -0.96 19.16 6.51
C GLN A 206 -2.19 18.29 6.24
N ALA A 207 -2.66 17.56 7.24
CA ALA A 207 -3.83 16.69 7.12
C ALA A 207 -5.17 17.45 7.13
N ALA A 208 -5.26 18.54 7.88
CA ALA A 208 -6.45 19.38 8.02
C ALA A 208 -6.71 20.19 6.74
N ARG A 209 -7.54 19.66 5.84
CA ARG A 209 -7.88 20.29 4.55
C ARG A 209 -9.16 21.12 4.64
N ASP A 210 -10.14 20.66 5.43
CA ASP A 210 -11.43 21.33 5.58
C ASP A 210 -11.36 22.47 6.62
N ASP A 211 -10.86 22.19 7.82
CA ASP A 211 -10.77 23.13 8.94
C ASP A 211 -9.44 22.93 9.69
N PRO A 212 -8.55 23.94 9.77
CA PRO A 212 -7.26 23.82 10.47
C PRO A 212 -7.38 23.38 11.93
N ASN A 213 -8.52 23.63 12.58
CA ASN A 213 -8.71 23.36 14.01
C ASN A 213 -9.24 21.96 14.31
N THR A 214 -9.78 21.25 13.31
CA THR A 214 -10.44 19.96 13.51
C THR A 214 -10.13 18.96 12.39
N LEU A 215 -9.98 17.68 12.74
CA LEU A 215 -9.83 16.60 11.77
C LEU A 215 -11.10 15.75 11.72
N THR A 216 -11.57 15.48 10.51
CA THR A 216 -12.52 14.40 10.22
C THR A 216 -11.84 13.03 10.36
N ILE A 217 -12.62 11.94 10.31
CA ILE A 217 -12.06 10.58 10.42
C ILE A 217 -11.06 10.25 9.31
N ASP A 218 -11.30 10.76 8.10
CA ASP A 218 -10.44 10.53 6.93
C ASP A 218 -9.17 11.40 7.01
N GLU A 219 -9.28 12.65 7.48
CA GLU A 219 -8.11 13.49 7.72
C GLU A 219 -7.28 13.00 8.90
N PHE A 220 -7.92 12.44 9.94
CA PHE A 220 -7.22 11.78 11.04
C PHE A 220 -6.46 10.53 10.56
N LEU A 221 -7.00 9.81 9.57
CA LEU A 221 -6.27 8.73 8.90
C LEU A 221 -5.06 9.29 8.14
N SER A 222 -5.20 10.36 7.35
CA SER A 222 -4.07 11.02 6.70
C SER A 222 -2.99 11.48 7.68
N PHE A 223 -3.39 11.96 8.86
CA PHE A 223 -2.48 12.41 9.90
C PHE A 223 -1.68 11.27 10.54
N ARG A 224 -2.27 10.07 10.71
CA ARG A 224 -1.66 8.95 11.44
C ARG A 224 -1.06 7.88 10.54
N HIS A 225 -1.70 7.66 9.40
CA HIS A 225 -1.43 6.61 8.43
C HIS A 225 -1.55 7.19 7.01
N PRO A 226 -0.67 8.13 6.62
CA PRO A 226 -0.70 8.74 5.29
C PRO A 226 -0.70 7.68 4.17
N GLU A 227 0.01 6.56 4.36
CA GLU A 227 0.09 5.42 3.45
C GLU A 227 -1.25 4.70 3.24
N SER A 228 -2.18 4.82 4.20
CA SER A 228 -3.52 4.21 4.14
C SER A 228 -4.57 5.16 3.59
N SER A 229 -4.28 6.46 3.53
CA SER A 229 -5.24 7.49 3.14
C SER A 229 -5.27 7.71 1.64
N HIS A 230 -6.44 7.47 1.04
CA HIS A 230 -6.66 7.74 -0.38
C HIS A 230 -6.43 9.21 -0.74
N ALA A 231 -6.79 10.11 0.17
CA ALA A 231 -6.59 11.54 0.00
C ALA A 231 -5.10 11.91 -0.10
N THR A 232 -4.28 11.38 0.79
CA THR A 232 -2.83 11.63 0.78
C THR A 232 -2.20 11.07 -0.49
N ILE A 233 -2.59 9.87 -0.90
CA ILE A 233 -2.12 9.26 -2.16
C ILE A 233 -2.51 10.15 -3.36
N LEU A 234 -3.73 10.68 -3.40
CA LEU A 234 -4.15 11.59 -4.47
C LEU A 234 -3.35 12.90 -4.48
N THR A 235 -2.98 13.44 -3.32
CA THR A 235 -2.12 14.62 -3.22
C THR A 235 -0.73 14.32 -3.80
N ILE A 236 -0.13 13.18 -3.48
CA ILE A 236 1.17 12.77 -4.05
C ILE A 236 1.08 12.61 -5.58
N VAL A 237 -0.03 12.07 -6.08
CA VAL A 237 -0.30 11.98 -7.53
C VAL A 237 -0.34 13.38 -8.16
N GLU A 238 -1.08 14.32 -7.55
CA GLU A 238 -1.19 15.69 -8.05
C GLU A 238 0.14 16.44 -8.01
N GLU A 239 0.92 16.29 -6.93
CA GLU A 239 2.26 16.85 -6.82
C GLU A 239 3.22 16.25 -7.85
N THR A 240 3.10 14.95 -8.13
CA THR A 240 3.92 14.26 -9.14
C THR A 240 3.61 14.76 -10.54
N ILE A 241 2.31 14.88 -10.89
CA ILE A 241 1.90 15.45 -12.18
C ILE A 241 2.38 16.89 -12.27
N GLY A 242 2.08 17.74 -11.29
CA GLY A 242 2.45 19.16 -11.32
C GLY A 242 3.97 19.42 -11.36
N ARG A 243 4.80 18.45 -10.96
CA ARG A 243 6.26 18.51 -11.08
C ARG A 243 6.77 18.04 -12.45
N LEU A 244 6.16 17.00 -13.01
CA LEU A 244 6.68 16.31 -14.21
C LEU A 244 6.02 16.79 -15.51
N ASP A 245 4.75 17.20 -15.46
CA ASP A 245 3.96 17.65 -16.61
C ASP A 245 4.44 19.03 -17.06
N MET A 246 5.11 19.09 -18.22
CA MET A 246 5.71 20.31 -18.73
C MET A 246 4.76 21.10 -19.64
N ASP A 247 3.80 20.43 -20.26
CA ASP A 247 2.85 21.04 -21.20
C ASP A 247 1.45 21.27 -20.62
N ASP A 248 1.24 20.88 -19.35
CA ASP A 248 0.01 21.08 -18.56
C ASP A 248 -1.20 20.34 -19.18
N ASP A 249 -0.95 19.22 -19.86
CA ASP A 249 -1.99 18.37 -20.47
C ASP A 249 -2.62 17.35 -19.49
N ASN A 250 -2.11 17.29 -18.24
CA ASN A 250 -2.46 16.37 -17.15
C ASN A 250 -2.18 14.88 -17.45
N GLU A 251 -1.37 14.60 -18.45
CA GLU A 251 -0.85 13.28 -18.80
C GLU A 251 0.69 13.35 -18.78
N LEU A 252 1.38 12.24 -18.47
CA LEU A 252 2.85 12.24 -18.51
C LEU A 252 3.34 11.45 -19.72
N THR A 253 4.13 12.11 -20.56
CA THR A 253 4.85 11.43 -21.65
C THR A 253 6.05 10.65 -21.11
N PRO A 254 6.58 9.66 -21.87
CA PRO A 254 7.78 8.93 -21.46
C PRO A 254 8.98 9.86 -21.24
N GLN A 255 9.06 10.95 -22.00
CA GLN A 255 10.14 11.94 -21.90
C GLN A 255 10.05 12.71 -20.57
N GLU A 256 8.87 13.19 -20.21
CA GLU A 256 8.63 13.90 -18.94
C GLU A 256 8.88 12.98 -17.74
N PHE A 257 8.37 11.75 -17.80
CA PHE A 257 8.51 10.79 -16.71
C PHE A 257 9.95 10.33 -16.45
N SER A 258 10.78 10.32 -17.49
CA SER A 258 12.19 9.90 -17.44
C SER A 258 13.18 11.07 -17.33
N ASP A 259 12.70 12.32 -17.26
CA ASP A 259 13.57 13.49 -17.24
C ASP A 259 14.45 13.51 -15.96
N PRO A 260 15.79 13.40 -16.08
CA PRO A 260 16.71 13.44 -14.94
C PRO A 260 16.76 14.80 -14.24
N SER A 261 16.34 15.88 -14.89
CA SER A 261 16.34 17.22 -14.28
C SER A 261 15.20 17.41 -13.28
N MET A 262 14.12 16.65 -13.44
CA MET A 262 12.95 16.70 -12.56
C MET A 262 12.99 15.64 -11.46
N ASN A 263 13.87 14.66 -11.55
CA ASN A 263 13.97 13.54 -10.62
C ASN A 263 15.33 13.49 -9.94
N GLU A 264 15.40 12.94 -8.73
CA GLU A 264 16.69 12.69 -8.07
C GLU A 264 17.39 11.51 -8.75
N VAL A 265 18.49 11.80 -9.45
CA VAL A 265 19.36 10.79 -10.04
C VAL A 265 20.32 10.27 -8.98
N PRO A 266 20.42 8.94 -8.76
CA PRO A 266 21.44 8.37 -7.88
C PRO A 266 22.86 8.74 -8.32
N ASP A 267 23.74 9.12 -7.37
CA ASP A 267 25.12 9.55 -7.64
C ASP A 267 25.98 8.50 -8.38
N ASP A 268 25.61 7.23 -8.24
CA ASP A 268 26.27 6.06 -8.81
C ASP A 268 25.72 5.64 -10.18
N MET A 269 24.72 6.37 -10.70
CA MET A 269 24.04 6.06 -11.96
C MET A 269 24.30 7.14 -13.01
N THR A 270 24.56 6.73 -14.25
CA THR A 270 24.61 7.70 -15.36
C THR A 270 23.22 8.20 -15.72
N LEU A 271 23.12 9.43 -16.22
CA LEU A 271 21.85 10.00 -16.69
C LEU A 271 21.15 9.11 -17.73
N GLN A 272 21.93 8.41 -18.55
CA GLN A 272 21.41 7.51 -19.57
C GLN A 272 20.84 6.22 -18.96
N GLU A 273 21.51 5.63 -17.98
CA GLU A 273 21.00 4.45 -17.26
C GLU A 273 19.70 4.78 -16.53
N PHE A 274 19.66 5.92 -15.83
CA PHE A 274 18.46 6.42 -15.17
C PHE A 274 17.28 6.54 -16.15
N GLN A 275 17.49 7.21 -17.29
CA GLN A 275 16.45 7.34 -18.31
C GLN A 275 15.98 5.97 -18.81
N GLN A 276 16.89 5.03 -19.05
CA GLN A 276 16.53 3.70 -19.54
C GLN A 276 15.73 2.91 -18.52
N GLU A 277 16.06 2.99 -17.23
CA GLU A 277 15.31 2.35 -16.15
C GLU A 277 13.90 2.94 -16.05
N ARG A 278 13.79 4.27 -16.03
CA ARG A 278 12.50 4.98 -15.97
C ARG A 278 11.60 4.70 -17.18
N LEU A 279 12.18 4.67 -18.38
CA LEU A 279 11.46 4.31 -19.60
C LEU A 279 11.05 2.83 -19.62
N HIS A 280 11.81 1.96 -18.96
CA HIS A 280 11.43 0.57 -18.79
C HIS A 280 10.23 0.45 -17.84
N GLU A 281 10.32 1.05 -16.64
CA GLU A 281 9.22 1.09 -15.66
C GLU A 281 7.93 1.66 -16.27
N PHE A 282 8.06 2.76 -17.03
CA PHE A 282 6.94 3.38 -17.76
C PHE A 282 6.17 2.33 -18.55
N LYS A 283 6.88 1.54 -19.38
CA LYS A 283 6.27 0.61 -20.34
C LYS A 283 5.78 -0.68 -19.70
N THR A 284 6.43 -1.14 -18.64
CA THR A 284 6.16 -2.48 -18.07
C THR A 284 5.21 -2.43 -16.88
N ILE A 285 5.24 -1.35 -16.10
CA ILE A 285 4.54 -1.26 -14.81
C ILE A 285 3.38 -0.25 -14.88
N ILE A 286 3.55 0.88 -15.56
CA ILE A 286 2.66 2.04 -15.40
C ILE A 286 1.65 2.16 -16.53
N ASP A 287 2.13 2.23 -17.78
CA ASP A 287 1.31 2.34 -19.00
C ASP A 287 0.58 1.01 -19.27
N THR A 288 -0.52 0.81 -18.55
CA THR A 288 -1.23 -0.47 -18.50
C THR A 288 -2.10 -0.64 -19.73
N ASP A 289 -2.66 0.46 -20.25
CA ASP A 289 -3.44 0.45 -21.48
C ASP A 289 -2.60 0.56 -22.77
N ASN A 290 -1.28 0.74 -22.63
CA ASN A 290 -0.29 0.86 -23.71
C ASN A 290 -0.60 2.01 -24.67
N ASN A 291 -1.15 3.11 -24.16
CA ASN A 291 -1.47 4.30 -24.95
C ASN A 291 -0.25 5.22 -25.16
N GLY A 292 0.87 4.93 -24.48
CA GLY A 292 2.12 5.69 -24.59
C GLY A 292 2.17 6.97 -23.76
N LYS A 293 1.22 7.16 -22.85
CA LYS A 293 1.13 8.23 -21.85
C LYS A 293 0.70 7.65 -20.50
N ILE A 294 1.00 8.34 -19.40
CA ILE A 294 0.52 7.97 -18.08
C ILE A 294 -0.63 8.90 -17.72
N ASP A 295 -1.82 8.33 -17.55
CA ASP A 295 -2.95 9.08 -17.00
C ASP A 295 -2.94 9.13 -15.46
N ARG A 296 -3.75 10.01 -14.87
CA ARG A 296 -3.87 10.14 -13.41
C ARG A 296 -4.25 8.82 -12.71
N ARG A 297 -5.02 7.94 -13.36
CA ARG A 297 -5.44 6.67 -12.78
C ARG A 297 -4.29 5.68 -12.76
N GLU A 298 -3.51 5.60 -13.82
CA GLU A 298 -2.31 4.76 -13.91
C GLU A 298 -1.26 5.21 -12.90
N LEU A 299 -1.02 6.51 -12.79
CA LEU A 299 -0.10 7.05 -11.79
C LEU A 299 -0.59 6.79 -10.35
N LEU A 300 -1.89 6.92 -10.10
CA LEU A 300 -2.50 6.55 -8.83
C LEU A 300 -2.28 5.08 -8.50
N MET A 301 -2.46 4.18 -9.47
CA MET A 301 -2.21 2.75 -9.27
C MET A 301 -0.73 2.48 -9.01
N TYR A 302 0.18 3.18 -9.68
CA TYR A 302 1.62 3.05 -9.47
C TYR A 302 2.08 3.58 -8.09
N ILE A 303 1.44 4.60 -7.54
CA ILE A 303 1.80 5.17 -6.23
C ILE A 303 1.11 4.42 -5.07
N ASP A 304 -0.03 3.77 -5.31
CA ASP A 304 -0.77 3.06 -4.26
C ASP A 304 0.09 1.91 -3.66
N PRO A 305 0.43 1.95 -2.36
CA PRO A 305 1.24 0.93 -1.70
C PRO A 305 0.70 -0.49 -1.82
N ARG A 306 -0.60 -0.65 -2.13
CA ARG A 306 -1.27 -1.96 -2.32
C ARG A 306 -0.90 -2.61 -3.64
N ASN A 307 -0.33 -1.86 -4.58
CA ASN A 307 0.07 -2.40 -5.87
C ASN A 307 1.19 -3.43 -5.69
N VAL A 308 1.06 -4.55 -6.40
CA VAL A 308 1.93 -5.72 -6.27
C VAL A 308 3.38 -5.40 -6.66
N HIS A 309 3.60 -4.47 -7.61
CA HIS A 309 4.96 -4.13 -8.03
C HIS A 309 5.83 -3.60 -6.89
N HIS A 310 5.26 -2.94 -5.87
CA HIS A 310 6.02 -2.52 -4.68
C HIS A 310 6.52 -3.71 -3.87
N ALA A 311 5.69 -4.76 -3.76
CA ALA A 311 6.06 -6.00 -3.09
C ALA A 311 7.09 -6.80 -3.90
N GLU A 312 6.94 -6.82 -5.23
CA GLU A 312 7.92 -7.45 -6.14
C GLU A 312 9.27 -6.75 -6.05
N LYS A 313 9.31 -5.41 -6.09
CA LYS A 313 10.55 -4.63 -5.96
C LYS A 313 11.26 -4.91 -4.63
N GLU A 314 10.52 -4.96 -3.53
CA GLU A 314 11.07 -5.33 -2.22
C GLU A 314 11.57 -6.78 -2.19
N ALA A 315 10.82 -7.72 -2.78
CA ALA A 315 11.21 -9.13 -2.84
C ALA A 315 12.52 -9.31 -3.60
N VAL A 316 12.67 -8.62 -4.74
CA VAL A 316 13.91 -8.61 -5.54
C VAL A 316 15.07 -8.03 -4.73
N LEU A 317 14.83 -6.96 -3.95
CA LEU A 317 15.85 -6.36 -3.08
C LEU A 317 16.32 -7.33 -2.01
N LEU A 318 15.39 -8.03 -1.36
CA LEU A 318 15.70 -9.02 -0.33
C LEU A 318 16.42 -10.23 -0.92
N LEU A 319 15.94 -10.75 -2.06
CA LEU A 319 16.57 -11.87 -2.78
C LEU A 319 18.00 -11.51 -3.16
N GLY A 320 18.21 -10.40 -3.87
CA GLY A 320 19.55 -9.98 -4.32
C GLY A 320 20.54 -9.68 -3.19
N ALA A 321 20.05 -9.44 -1.97
CA ALA A 321 20.89 -9.19 -0.80
C ALA A 321 21.21 -10.46 0.01
N ALA A 322 20.35 -11.47 -0.03
CA ALA A 322 20.42 -12.63 0.85
C ALA A 322 20.75 -13.95 0.14
N ASP A 323 20.47 -14.06 -1.16
CA ASP A 323 20.80 -15.23 -2.00
C ASP A 323 22.32 -15.27 -2.24
N VAL A 324 23.02 -16.09 -1.43
CA VAL A 324 24.49 -16.16 -1.42
C VAL A 324 25.00 -17.13 -2.47
N ASP A 325 24.28 -18.22 -2.71
CA ASP A 325 24.68 -19.25 -3.68
C ASP A 325 24.14 -18.99 -5.10
N HIS A 326 23.31 -17.96 -5.26
CA HIS A 326 22.76 -17.46 -6.51
C HIS A 326 21.87 -18.48 -7.22
N ASP A 327 21.13 -19.27 -6.45
CA ASP A 327 20.17 -20.25 -6.97
C ASP A 327 18.78 -19.63 -7.28
N GLY A 328 18.57 -18.37 -6.91
CA GLY A 328 17.35 -17.61 -7.18
C GLY A 328 16.20 -17.87 -6.20
N VAL A 329 16.46 -18.59 -5.11
CA VAL A 329 15.54 -18.79 -3.99
C VAL A 329 16.22 -18.42 -2.67
N LEU A 330 15.46 -18.35 -1.58
CA LEU A 330 16.02 -18.10 -0.25
C LEU A 330 15.72 -19.24 0.70
N ASN A 331 16.76 -19.86 1.23
CA ASN A 331 16.60 -20.81 2.33
C ASN A 331 16.58 -20.11 3.70
N LEU A 332 16.20 -20.84 4.74
CA LEU A 332 16.11 -20.28 6.09
C LEU A 332 17.47 -19.79 6.62
N GLU A 333 18.57 -20.47 6.28
CA GLU A 333 19.90 -20.11 6.78
C GLU A 333 20.35 -18.74 6.22
N GLU A 334 20.08 -18.48 4.94
CA GLU A 334 20.36 -17.20 4.28
C GLU A 334 19.59 -16.03 4.90
N ILE A 335 18.31 -16.25 5.18
CA ILE A 335 17.45 -15.24 5.83
C ILE A 335 17.95 -14.95 7.25
N LEU A 336 18.40 -15.97 7.98
CA LEU A 336 18.95 -15.81 9.33
C LEU A 336 20.34 -15.16 9.34
N ASP A 337 21.16 -15.40 8.31
CA ASP A 337 22.44 -14.71 8.14
C ASP A 337 22.23 -13.21 7.92
N LYS A 338 21.23 -12.84 7.10
CA LYS A 338 20.82 -11.44 6.84
C LYS A 338 19.71 -10.92 7.75
N ARG A 339 19.55 -11.48 8.96
CA ARG A 339 18.45 -11.17 9.90
C ARG A 339 18.16 -9.67 10.09
N GLU A 340 19.21 -8.86 10.17
CA GLU A 340 19.10 -7.43 10.46
C GLU A 340 18.31 -6.69 9.37
N MET A 341 18.50 -7.10 8.11
CA MET A 341 17.78 -6.55 6.95
C MET A 341 16.32 -7.01 6.94
N PHE A 342 16.06 -8.30 7.18
CA PHE A 342 14.70 -8.82 7.15
C PHE A 342 13.83 -8.26 8.28
N ILE A 343 14.37 -8.04 9.48
CA ILE A 343 13.59 -7.50 10.61
C ILE A 343 13.03 -6.11 10.34
N VAL A 344 13.72 -5.30 9.52
CA VAL A 344 13.28 -3.94 9.15
C VAL A 344 12.53 -3.87 7.82
N SER A 345 12.48 -4.97 7.07
CA SER A 345 11.82 -5.01 5.77
C SER A 345 10.30 -5.02 5.89
N LYS A 346 9.62 -4.74 4.78
CA LYS A 346 8.14 -4.78 4.70
C LYS A 346 7.56 -6.16 4.98
N LEU A 347 8.38 -7.22 4.89
CA LEU A 347 7.99 -8.58 5.22
C LEU A 347 7.71 -8.77 6.73
N VAL A 348 8.48 -8.09 7.59
CA VAL A 348 8.38 -8.23 9.05
C VAL A 348 7.66 -7.03 9.68
N ASP A 349 8.03 -5.81 9.30
CA ASP A 349 7.53 -4.58 9.90
C ASP A 349 7.17 -3.52 8.85
N ALA A 350 6.04 -3.75 8.17
CA ALA A 350 5.50 -2.82 7.20
C ALA A 350 5.24 -1.43 7.80
N ALA A 351 4.76 -1.34 9.05
CA ALA A 351 4.43 -0.07 9.70
C ALA A 351 5.64 0.86 9.79
N LYS A 352 6.76 0.34 10.32
CA LYS A 352 7.99 1.12 10.42
C LYS A 352 8.58 1.43 9.05
N SER A 353 8.50 0.51 8.10
CA SER A 353 9.00 0.74 6.75
C SER A 353 8.28 1.90 6.04
N PHE A 354 6.98 2.10 6.28
CA PHE A 354 6.22 3.20 5.68
C PHE A 354 6.50 4.55 6.32
N HIS A 355 6.85 4.61 7.60
CA HIS A 355 7.15 5.87 8.30
C HIS A 355 8.32 6.66 7.71
N ASP A 356 9.23 6.00 6.98
CA ASP A 356 10.35 6.65 6.32
C ASP A 356 10.06 7.00 4.84
N GLU A 357 8.91 6.56 4.29
CA GLU A 357 8.53 6.75 2.89
C GLU A 357 7.46 7.82 2.69
N PHE A 358 6.71 8.16 3.75
CA PHE A 358 5.56 9.09 3.71
C PHE A 358 5.67 10.24 4.70
#